data_AF-A0A7K2FIH9-F1
#
_entry.id   AF-A0A7K2FIH9-F1
#
_cell.length_a   1.000
_cell.length_b   1.000
_cell.length_c   1.000
_cell.angle_alpha   90.00
_cell.angle_beta   90.00
_cell.angle_gamma   90.00
#
_symmetry.space_group_name_H-M   'P 1'
#
loop_
_entity.id
_entity.type
_entity.pdbx_description
1 polymer ?
#
loop_
_entity_poly.entity_id
_entity_poly.type
_entity_poly.pdbx_seq_one_letter_code
_entity_poly.pdbx_strand_id
1 'polypeptide(L)'
;TSPTTSAAPTPPSDVKPYDTPGGRAVFDVGPVSATLVSATPGTGWSMQVWKTETWIRVEFSRSTDRVTVFCDWHDGPPHVDVQTY
;
A
#
# COMPACT_ATOMS: atom_id res chain seq x y z
N THR A 1 -20.71 -31.59 -26.36
CA THR A 1 -19.96 -31.44 -25.09
C THR A 1 -19.21 -30.13 -25.15
N SER A 2 -19.55 -29.18 -24.28
CA SER A 2 -18.96 -27.83 -24.25
C SER A 2 -17.89 -27.79 -23.14
N PRO A 3 -16.68 -27.25 -23.36
CA PRO A 3 -15.75 -27.04 -22.27
C PRO A 3 -16.20 -25.81 -21.48
N THR A 4 -16.54 -26.00 -20.21
CA THR A 4 -16.71 -24.90 -19.26
C THR A 4 -15.33 -24.35 -18.91
N THR A 5 -15.06 -23.12 -19.33
CA THR A 5 -13.90 -22.35 -18.88
C THR A 5 -13.98 -22.22 -17.36
N SER A 6 -13.13 -22.95 -16.64
CA SER A 6 -12.97 -22.78 -15.20
C SER A 6 -12.28 -21.43 -15.00
N ALA A 7 -13.07 -20.37 -14.79
CA ALA A 7 -12.56 -19.10 -14.32
C ALA A 7 -11.92 -19.36 -12.95
N ALA A 8 -10.58 -19.39 -12.88
CA ALA A 8 -9.88 -19.39 -11.61
C ALA A 8 -10.33 -18.16 -10.82
N PRO A 9 -10.60 -18.28 -9.50
CA PRO A 9 -10.92 -17.11 -8.70
C PRO A 9 -9.72 -16.17 -8.77
N THR A 10 -9.89 -15.01 -9.41
CA THR A 10 -8.98 -13.89 -9.23
C THR A 10 -8.94 -13.63 -7.73
N PRO A 11 -7.77 -13.69 -7.07
CA PRO A 11 -7.72 -13.41 -5.65
C PRO A 11 -8.28 -12.00 -5.45
N PRO A 12 -9.22 -11.82 -4.50
CA PRO A 12 -9.88 -10.54 -4.29
C PRO A 12 -8.83 -9.49 -3.93
N SER A 13 -9.01 -8.26 -4.42
CA SER A 13 -8.25 -7.13 -3.89
C SER A 13 -8.67 -6.89 -2.44
N ASP A 14 -7.69 -6.72 -1.55
CA ASP A 14 -7.92 -6.49 -0.13
C ASP A 14 -7.53 -5.06 0.21
N VAL A 15 -8.51 -4.29 0.68
CA VAL A 15 -8.27 -2.93 1.16
C VAL A 15 -7.70 -3.00 2.57
N LYS A 16 -6.39 -2.78 2.67
CA LYS A 16 -5.62 -2.87 3.91
C LYS A 16 -5.32 -1.48 4.47
N PRO A 17 -5.89 -1.10 5.63
CA PRO A 17 -5.45 0.06 6.37
C PRO A 17 -4.17 -0.27 7.16
N TYR A 18 -3.22 0.65 7.11
CA TYR A 18 -1.97 0.65 7.85
C TYR A 18 -1.98 1.87 8.76
N ASP A 19 -2.26 1.61 10.04
CA ASP A 19 -2.17 2.60 11.09
C ASP A 19 -0.72 2.74 11.53
N THR A 20 -0.22 3.97 11.52
CA THR A 20 1.15 4.29 11.89
C THR A 20 1.17 5.44 12.90
N PRO A 21 2.28 5.63 13.65
CA PRO A 21 2.45 6.81 14.50
C PRO A 21 2.32 8.14 13.74
N GLY A 22 2.63 8.13 12.44
CA GLY A 22 2.62 9.31 11.58
C GLY A 22 1.29 9.61 10.90
N GLY A 23 0.33 8.68 10.94
CA GLY A 23 -0.92 8.77 10.21
C GLY A 23 -1.44 7.41 9.77
N ARG A 24 -2.42 7.43 8.88
CA ARG A 24 -3.04 6.22 8.32
C ARG A 24 -2.83 6.18 6.82
N ALA A 25 -2.33 5.08 6.29
CA ALA A 25 -2.26 4.80 4.86
C ALA A 25 -3.12 3.60 4.52
N VAL A 26 -3.94 3.68 3.47
CA VAL A 26 -4.84 2.61 3.04
C VAL A 26 -4.48 2.24 1.62
N PHE A 27 -4.15 0.97 1.42
CA PHE A 27 -3.81 0.41 0.13
C PHE A 27 -4.86 -0.61 -0.29
N ASP A 28 -5.29 -0.55 -1.53
CA ASP A 28 -5.98 -1.64 -2.20
C ASP A 28 -4.90 -2.56 -2.77
N VAL A 29 -4.74 -3.73 -2.15
CA VAL A 29 -3.72 -4.71 -2.51
C VAL A 29 -4.37 -5.78 -3.38
N GLY A 30 -4.07 -5.76 -4.67
CA GLY A 30 -4.50 -6.77 -5.62
C GLY A 30 -3.51 -7.94 -5.76
N PRO A 31 -3.77 -8.89 -6.67
CA PRO A 31 -2.91 -10.05 -6.91
C PRO A 31 -1.49 -9.70 -7.38
N VAL A 32 -1.39 -8.67 -8.24
CA VAL A 32 -0.17 -8.34 -9.01
C VAL A 32 0.22 -6.87 -8.90
N SER A 33 -0.62 -6.04 -8.27
CA SER A 33 -0.39 -4.61 -8.11
C SER A 33 -1.15 -4.09 -6.91
N ALA A 34 -0.73 -2.92 -6.41
CA ALA A 34 -1.44 -2.23 -5.35
C ALA A 34 -1.69 -0.77 -5.72
N THR A 35 -2.73 -0.20 -5.14
CA THR A 35 -3.09 1.21 -5.34
C THR A 35 -3.27 1.89 -3.98
N LEU A 36 -2.77 3.11 -3.85
CA LEU A 36 -3.05 3.91 -2.66
C LEU A 36 -4.46 4.51 -2.75
N VAL A 37 -5.34 4.04 -1.88
CA VAL A 37 -6.73 4.51 -1.74
C VAL A 37 -6.75 5.84 -1.01
N SER A 38 -6.08 5.90 0.15
CA SER A 38 -5.99 7.11 0.95
C SER A 38 -4.71 7.12 1.77
N ALA A 39 -4.19 8.31 2.02
CA ALA A 39 -3.17 8.52 3.03
C ALA A 39 -3.52 9.81 3.77
N THR A 40 -3.53 9.74 5.09
CA THR A 40 -3.93 10.85 5.95
C THR A 40 -2.90 11.00 7.05
N PRO A 41 -2.13 12.11 7.09
CA PRO A 41 -1.19 12.34 8.18
C PRO A 41 -1.92 12.56 9.50
N GLY A 42 -1.28 12.15 10.59
CA GLY A 42 -1.65 12.56 11.93
C GLY A 42 -1.38 14.05 12.16
N THR A 43 -1.97 14.61 13.21
CA THR A 43 -1.78 16.03 13.56
C THR A 43 -0.30 16.35 13.80
N GLY A 44 0.20 17.38 13.12
CA GLY A 44 1.60 17.80 13.22
C GLY A 44 2.58 16.96 12.39
N TRP A 45 2.10 16.00 11.61
CA TRP A 45 2.89 15.25 10.64
C TRP A 45 2.70 15.80 9.22
N SER A 46 3.78 15.85 8.48
CA SER A 46 3.79 16.07 7.03
C SER A 46 3.65 14.73 6.32
N MET A 47 2.97 14.72 5.17
CA MET A 47 2.82 13.52 4.35
C MET A 47 3.34 13.78 2.94
N GLN A 48 4.12 12.83 2.43
CA GLN A 48 4.56 12.80 1.04
C GLN A 48 4.25 11.43 0.45
N VAL A 49 3.85 11.40 -0.82
CA VAL A 49 3.48 10.17 -1.52
C VAL A 49 4.22 10.12 -2.85
N TRP A 50 4.84 8.98 -3.12
CA TRP A 50 5.43 8.65 -4.41
C TRP A 50 4.76 7.41 -4.96
N LYS A 51 4.38 7.44 -6.23
CA LYS A 51 3.74 6.33 -6.91
C LYS A 51 4.50 6.03 -8.19
N THR A 52 4.65 4.76 -8.50
CA THR A 52 5.31 4.26 -9.69
C THR A 52 4.54 3.04 -10.20
N GLU A 53 4.98 2.42 -11.30
CA GLU A 53 4.29 1.25 -11.87
C GLU A 53 4.37 -0.01 -11.00
N THR A 54 5.42 -0.11 -10.16
CA THR A 54 5.71 -1.32 -9.39
C THR A 54 5.83 -1.10 -7.87
N TRP A 55 5.64 0.13 -7.41
CA TRP A 55 5.68 0.46 -5.99
C TRP A 55 5.01 1.80 -5.67
N ILE A 56 4.62 1.96 -4.41
CA ILE A 56 4.09 3.18 -3.82
C ILE A 56 4.76 3.39 -2.47
N ARG A 57 5.27 4.59 -2.24
CA ARG A 57 5.82 5.01 -0.94
C ARG A 57 4.97 6.12 -0.36
N VAL A 58 4.60 6.00 0.91
CA VAL A 58 4.01 7.06 1.71
C VAL A 58 4.98 7.36 2.84
N GLU A 59 5.45 8.59 2.96
CA GLU A 59 6.29 9.04 4.06
C GLU A 59 5.53 10.05 4.91
N PHE A 60 5.47 9.76 6.20
CA PHE A 60 5.04 10.67 7.24
C PHE A 60 6.26 11.18 7.99
N SER A 61 6.44 12.49 8.10
CA SER A 61 7.56 13.08 8.84
C SER A 61 7.08 14.14 9.82
N ARG A 62 7.66 14.16 11.02
CA ARG A 62 7.36 15.15 12.05
C ARG A 62 8.62 15.46 12.85
N SER A 63 9.15 16.66 12.66
CA SER A 63 10.35 17.13 13.36
C SER A 63 11.51 16.13 13.26
N THR A 64 11.69 15.27 14.26
CA THR A 64 12.73 14.23 14.33
C THR A 64 12.25 12.82 14.02
N ASP A 65 10.94 12.58 14.00
CA ASP A 65 10.34 11.27 13.77
C ASP A 65 9.96 11.08 12.29
N ARG A 66 10.16 9.86 11.77
CA ARG A 66 9.73 9.53 10.41
C ARG A 66 9.10 8.15 10.34
N VAL A 67 8.05 8.03 9.54
CA VAL A 67 7.44 6.75 9.18
C VAL A 67 7.34 6.63 7.66
N THR A 68 7.84 5.54 7.11
CA THR A 68 7.69 5.20 5.70
C THR A 68 6.83 3.96 5.59
N VAL A 69 5.73 4.05 4.86
CA VAL A 69 4.94 2.90 4.41
C VAL A 69 5.28 2.67 2.94
N PHE A 70 5.96 1.58 2.64
CA PHE A 70 6.39 1.21 1.30
C PHE A 70 5.60 -0.01 0.85
N CYS A 71 4.87 0.11 -0.25
CA CYS A 71 4.20 -1.01 -0.89
C CYS A 71 4.89 -1.30 -2.21
N ASP A 72 5.44 -2.49 -2.40
CA ASP A 72 6.04 -2.88 -3.66
C ASP A 72 5.64 -4.26 -4.12
N TRP A 73 5.58 -4.41 -5.44
CA TRP A 73 5.20 -5.61 -6.17
C TRP A 73 6.10 -5.80 -7.39
N HIS A 74 7.31 -5.24 -7.37
CA HIS A 74 8.29 -5.38 -8.44
C HIS A 74 8.70 -6.84 -8.63
N ASP A 75 8.95 -7.57 -7.52
CA ASP A 75 9.53 -8.92 -7.54
C ASP A 75 8.50 -10.02 -7.22
N GLY A 76 7.23 -9.67 -7.05
CA GLY A 76 6.22 -10.62 -6.61
C GLY A 76 4.88 -9.98 -6.24
N PRO A 77 4.04 -10.70 -5.50
CA PRO A 77 2.79 -10.16 -4.98
C PRO A 77 3.05 -8.88 -4.18
N PRO A 78 2.12 -7.92 -4.16
CA PRO A 78 2.34 -6.69 -3.41
C PRO A 78 2.50 -6.97 -1.92
N HIS A 79 3.59 -6.47 -1.38
CA HIS A 79 3.85 -6.47 0.05
C HIS A 79 3.95 -5.03 0.54
N VAL A 80 3.62 -4.83 1.81
CA VAL A 80 3.69 -3.53 2.46
C VAL A 80 4.63 -3.64 3.64
N ASP A 81 5.66 -2.80 3.64
CA ASP A 81 6.61 -2.64 4.72
C ASP A 81 6.40 -1.29 5.40
N VAL A 82 6.39 -1.29 6.73
CA VAL A 82 6.23 -0.08 7.55
C VAL A 82 7.51 0.12 8.36
N GLN A 83 8.25 1.17 8.02
CA GLN A 83 9.52 1.51 8.65
C GLN A 83 9.36 2.77 9.48
N THR A 84 9.67 2.70 10.76
CA THR A 84 9.69 3.85 11.68
C THR A 84 11.14 4.18 12.04
N TYR A 85 11.51 5.45 11.96
CA TYR A 85 12.85 5.98 12.21
C TYR A 85 12.82 7.06 13.30
#